data_AF-A0A5K0X0U3-F1
#
_entry.id   AF-A0A5K0X0U3-F1
#
_cell.length_a   1.000
_cell.length_b   1.000
_cell.length_c   1.000
_cell.angle_alpha   90.00
_cell.angle_beta   90.00
_cell.angle_gamma   90.00
#
_symmetry.space_group_name_H-M   'P 1'
#
loop_
_entity.id
_entity.type
_entity.pdbx_description
1 polymer ?
#
loop_
_entity_poly.entity_id
_entity_poly.type
_entity_poly.pdbx_seq_one_letter_code
_entity_poly.pdbx_strand_id
1 'polypeptide(L)' 'VRTNESEGAKAYQQVETHPLWQQAKLREFCASKGIHITAWSPRGAHGNNLWGTNAVLENPVLKETAQATEKTVAK' A
#
# COMPACT_ATOMS: atom_id res chain seq x y z
N VAL A 1 -13.77 6.67 -8.24
CA VAL A 1 -13.02 7.28 -7.11
C VAL A 1 -14.01 8.13 -6.33
N ARG A 2 -14.39 7.76 -5.10
CA ARG A 2 -15.36 8.53 -4.30
C ARG A 2 -14.59 9.46 -3.38
N THR A 3 -14.69 10.76 -3.59
CA THR A 3 -14.23 11.79 -2.66
C THR A 3 -15.43 12.25 -1.84
N ASN A 4 -15.41 12.01 -0.53
CA ASN A 4 -16.39 12.58 0.39
C ASN A 4 -15.76 13.86 0.96
N GLU A 5 -16.26 15.02 0.53
CA GLU A 5 -15.87 16.31 1.08
C GLU A 5 -16.97 16.78 2.03
N SER A 6 -16.67 16.81 3.33
CA SER A 6 -17.46 17.52 4.34
C SER A 6 -16.53 18.56 4.98
N GLU A 7 -16.94 19.83 4.99
CA GLU A 7 -16.16 20.96 5.54
C GLU A 7 -15.57 20.62 6.92
N GLY A 8 -14.23 20.52 6.99
CA GLY A 8 -13.48 20.12 8.19
C GLY A 8 -12.87 18.70 8.15
N ALA A 9 -13.26 17.85 7.20
CA ALA A 9 -12.68 16.51 7.03
C ALA A 9 -11.38 16.58 6.20
N LYS A 10 -10.28 16.04 6.75
CA LYS A 10 -9.08 15.78 5.95
C LYS A 10 -9.45 14.84 4.81
N ALA A 11 -9.32 15.31 3.57
CA ALA A 11 -9.53 14.47 2.40
C ALA A 11 -8.56 13.28 2.46
N TYR A 12 -9.11 12.07 2.39
CA TYR A 12 -8.32 10.86 2.31
C TYR A 12 -8.74 9.98 1.14
N GLN A 13 -7.79 9.26 0.59
CA GLN A 13 -8.00 8.37 -0.55
C GLN A 13 -7.42 6.99 -0.23
N GLN A 14 -8.29 5.99 -0.23
CA GLN A 14 -7.87 4.60 -0.11
C GLN A 14 -7.45 4.07 -1.47
N VAL A 15 -6.22 3.56 -1.58
CA VAL A 15 -5.66 3.08 -2.85
C VAL A 15 -4.89 1.78 -2.61
N GLU A 16 -4.90 0.89 -3.60
CA GLU A 16 -4.03 -0.29 -3.57
C GLU A 16 -2.57 0.15 -3.62
N THR A 17 -1.81 -0.21 -2.59
CA THR A 17 -0.37 0.04 -2.58
C THR A 17 0.38 -0.97 -1.71
N HIS A 18 1.48 -1.48 -2.25
CA HIS A 18 2.38 -2.45 -1.62
C HIS A 18 3.78 -2.32 -2.25
N PRO A 19 4.84 -2.97 -1.75
CA PRO A 19 6.21 -2.80 -2.28
C PRO A 19 6.35 -3.05 -3.79
N LEU A 20 5.56 -3.97 -4.35
CA LEU A 20 5.50 -4.24 -5.79
C LEU A 20 4.62 -3.26 -6.60
N TRP A 21 3.80 -2.44 -5.92
CA TRP A 21 2.90 -1.49 -6.54
C TRP A 21 2.79 -0.20 -5.69
N GLN A 22 3.82 0.64 -5.80
CA GLN A 22 4.03 1.74 -4.86
C GLN A 22 3.24 3.01 -5.18
N GLN A 23 2.58 3.09 -6.35
CA GLN A 23 1.74 4.21 -6.77
C GLN A 23 2.44 5.60 -6.65
N ALA A 24 3.73 5.69 -7.00
CA ALA A 24 4.57 6.88 -6.75
C ALA A 24 3.94 8.20 -7.24
N LYS A 25 3.52 8.25 -8.51
CA LYS A 25 2.87 9.45 -9.10
C LYS A 25 1.58 9.84 -8.38
N LEU A 26 0.77 8.86 -7.97
CA LEU A 26 -0.48 9.11 -7.24
C LEU A 26 -0.20 9.61 -5.83
N ARG A 27 0.83 9.07 -5.17
CA ARG A 27 1.29 9.54 -3.86
C ARG A 27 1.78 10.98 -3.92
N GLU A 28 2.58 11.33 -4.92
CA GLU A 28 3.04 12.70 -5.15
C GLU A 28 1.86 13.65 -5.42
N PHE A 29 0.92 13.24 -6.27
CA PHE A 29 -0.28 14.02 -6.55
C PHE A 29 -1.12 14.26 -5.29
N CYS A 30 -1.43 13.21 -4.52
CA CYS A 30 -2.21 13.34 -3.29
C CYS A 30 -1.47 14.19 -2.24
N ALA A 31 -0.15 14.01 -2.10
CA ALA A 31 0.67 14.82 -1.21
C ALA A 31 0.64 16.31 -1.59
N SER A 32 0.75 16.64 -2.89
CA SER A 32 0.65 18.03 -3.38
C SER A 32 -0.70 18.68 -3.09
N LYS A 33 -1.75 17.88 -2.88
CA LYS A 33 -3.12 18.33 -2.58
C LYS A 33 -3.48 18.26 -1.10
N GLY A 34 -2.55 17.86 -0.23
CA GLY A 34 -2.84 17.63 1.19
C GLY A 34 -3.79 16.45 1.45
N ILE A 35 -3.96 15.56 0.46
CA ILE A 35 -4.82 14.37 0.55
C ILE A 35 -4.02 13.23 1.18
N HIS A 36 -4.53 12.67 2.28
CA HIS A 36 -3.90 11.54 2.92
C HIS A 36 -4.22 10.24 2.17
N ILE A 37 -3.22 9.40 1.89
CA ILE A 37 -3.45 8.09 1.29
C ILE A 37 -3.50 7.02 2.37
N THR A 38 -4.51 6.15 2.33
CA THR A 38 -4.56 4.93 3.12
C THR A 38 -4.29 3.72 2.22
N ALA A 39 -3.40 2.83 2.67
CA ALA A 39 -3.00 1.66 1.90
C ALA A 39 -4.07 0.56 1.96
N TRP A 40 -4.60 0.17 0.81
CA TRP A 40 -5.40 -1.02 0.64
C TRP A 40 -4.54 -2.18 0.15
N SER A 41 -4.82 -3.39 0.62
CA SER A 41 -4.07 -4.61 0.29
C SER A 41 -2.54 -4.47 0.38
N PRO A 42 -1.98 -4.00 1.52
CA PRO A 42 -0.53 -3.78 1.67
C PRO A 42 0.32 -5.06 1.51
N ARG A 43 -0.32 -6.23 1.61
CA ARG A 43 0.28 -7.56 1.42
C ARG A 43 -0.07 -8.20 0.06
N GLY A 44 -0.55 -7.43 -0.92
CA GLY A 44 -0.91 -7.93 -2.25
C GLY A 44 -2.11 -8.89 -2.25
N ALA A 45 -3.08 -8.64 -1.35
CA ALA A 45 -4.24 -9.51 -1.12
C ALA A 45 -3.87 -10.98 -0.80
N HIS A 46 -2.72 -11.20 -0.15
CA HIS A 46 -2.28 -12.51 0.32
C HIS A 46 -3.40 -13.28 1.06
N GLY A 47 -3.56 -14.56 0.71
CA GLY A 47 -4.61 -15.43 1.25
C GLY A 47 -5.92 -15.43 0.46
N ASN A 48 -6.05 -14.57 -0.56
CA ASN A 48 -7.18 -14.58 -1.48
C ASN A 48 -6.81 -15.27 -2.81
N ASN A 49 -7.32 -16.48 -3.04
CA ASN A 49 -6.99 -17.27 -4.23
C ASN A 49 -7.73 -16.83 -5.51
N LEU A 50 -8.71 -15.94 -5.41
CA LEU A 50 -9.52 -15.50 -6.56
C LEU A 50 -8.87 -14.32 -7.30
N TRP A 51 -8.18 -13.44 -6.60
CA TRP A 51 -7.55 -12.23 -7.20
C TRP A 51 -6.27 -11.77 -6.51
N GLY A 52 -5.83 -12.43 -5.43
CA GLY A 52 -4.62 -12.08 -4.70
C GLY A 52 -3.40 -12.88 -5.15
N THR A 53 -2.21 -12.39 -4.78
CA THR A 53 -0.96 -13.10 -5.04
C THR A 53 -0.09 -13.13 -3.79
N ASN A 54 0.77 -14.15 -3.69
CA ASN A 54 1.79 -14.20 -2.64
C ASN A 54 3.07 -13.45 -3.03
N ALA A 55 3.10 -12.77 -4.19
CA ALA A 55 4.31 -12.19 -4.76
C ALA A 55 5.00 -11.18 -3.82
N VAL A 56 4.22 -10.44 -3.02
CA VAL A 56 4.76 -9.49 -2.04
C VAL A 56 5.51 -10.23 -0.93
N LEU A 57 4.94 -11.31 -0.36
CA LEU A 57 5.57 -12.03 0.74
C LEU A 57 6.71 -12.96 0.27
N GLU A 58 6.64 -13.42 -0.98
CA GLU A 58 7.63 -14.30 -1.58
C GLU A 58 8.79 -13.56 -2.25
N ASN A 59 8.76 -12.22 -2.29
CA ASN A 59 9.81 -11.44 -2.92
C ASN A 59 11.18 -11.65 -2.22
N PRO A 60 12.23 -12.05 -2.95
CA PRO A 60 13.52 -12.40 -2.35
C PRO A 60 14.20 -11.20 -1.68
N VAL A 61 14.10 -10.00 -2.27
CA VAL A 61 14.68 -8.77 -1.71
C VAL A 61 13.99 -8.40 -0.39
N LEU A 62 12.67 -8.55 -0.32
CA LEU A 62 11.93 -8.30 0.92
C LEU A 62 12.24 -9.34 2.00
N LYS A 63 12.45 -10.60 1.62
CA LYS A 63 12.88 -11.67 2.56
C LYS A 63 14.28 -11.41 3.11
N GLU A 64 15.23 -11.04 2.25
CA GLU A 64 16.59 -10.67 2.66
C GLU A 64 16.57 -9.47 3.62
N THR A 65 15.79 -8.43 3.29
CA THR A 65 15.62 -7.25 4.15
C THR A 65 15.01 -7.62 5.51
N ALA A 66 14.02 -8.52 5.52
CA ALA A 66 13.38 -8.99 6.74
C ALA A 66 14.37 -9.79 7.62
N GLN A 67 15.20 -10.65 7.01
CA GLN A 67 16.26 -11.37 7.71
C GLN A 67 17.31 -10.43 8.31
N ALA A 68 17.77 -9.44 7.54
CA ALA A 68 18.75 -8.46 8.00
C ALA A 68 18.23 -7.56 9.14
N THR A 69 16.91 -7.44 9.28
CA THR A 69 16.26 -6.60 10.30
C THR A 69 15.60 -7.39 11.43
N GLU A 70 15.78 -8.73 11.45
CA GLU A 70 15.13 -9.64 12.40
C GLU A 70 13.59 -9.49 12.44
N LYS A 71 13.00 -9.18 11.29
CA LYS A 71 11.55 -8.97 11.12
C LYS A 71 10.95 -10.00 10.16
N THR A 72 9.64 -9.90 9.97
CA THR A 72 8.93 -10.63 8.92
C THR A 72 8.67 -9.70 7.74
N VAL A 73 8.50 -10.23 6.53
CA VAL A 73 8.21 -9.44 5.31
C VAL A 73 6.96 -8.54 5.45
N ALA A 74 6.06 -8.89 6.38
CA ALA A 74 4.84 -8.13 6.64
C ALA A 74 5.02 -6.96 7.64
N LYS A 75 6.21 -6.77 8.24
CA LYS A 75 6.47 -5.82 9.35
C LYS A 75 7.61 -4.85 9.06
#